data_AF-A0A7S2GZH4-F1
#
_entry.id   AF-A0A7S2GZH4-F1
#
_cell.length_a   1.000
_cell.length_b   1.000
_cell.length_c   1.000
_cell.angle_alpha   90.00
_cell.angle_beta   90.00
_cell.angle_gamma   90.00
#
_symmetry.space_group_name_H-M   'P 1'
#
loop_
_entity.id
_entity.type
_entity.pdbx_description
1 polymer ?
#
loop_
_entity_poly.entity_id
_entity_poly.type
_entity_poly.pdbx_seq_one_letter_code
_entity_poly.pdbx_strand_id
1 'polypeptide(L)'
;MAQRMESDATMFQAQTYMHESEPQAVNPMKRAKPKYRAENENDENGDLSNNIMYDRRVVRGNTHAAQIVTQNAQMEMERIRILNDKEFKRNQARIKRERNKRPSTPPPIEGRVHTDCQTDRYLEELTDRPIETEAETQTEAILDRPPSPHFMPAKTGVDVETQIDPELVFDFDVEVTPILEVIVGKTLQTSMLEVMEEEELSAIRKRQDEFEQMRDAELLEVQRLEAEAARAFDEKNRRLKQEKERKRLQKELKEKIAARSFAKNYTSDLTSSVFATLEEAGHFYDPVNREVEQLFLPWLLDEVVSNADAVQAAQSATDSLIKEALKKTTELQKKAKKQYEKKQKALEEARKLKEKMEEERLKKEREEMAAKEAAEE
;
A
#
# COMPACT_ATOMS: atom_id res chain seq x y z
N MET A 1 38.31 40.32 6.64
CA MET A 1 38.12 39.44 7.82
C MET A 1 36.62 39.23 7.97
N ALA A 2 36.06 38.27 7.25
CA ALA A 2 34.62 38.05 7.16
C ALA A 2 34.29 36.65 7.71
N GLN A 3 33.65 36.60 8.87
CA GLN A 3 32.99 35.41 9.45
C GLN A 3 31.48 35.73 9.42
N ARG A 4 30.70 35.11 8.53
CA ARG A 4 30.08 33.77 8.63
C ARG A 4 29.13 33.64 9.84
N MET A 5 27.87 34.00 9.60
CA MET A 5 26.70 33.37 10.20
C MET A 5 25.70 33.15 9.07
N GLU A 6 25.46 31.90 8.68
CA GLU A 6 24.21 31.48 8.03
C GLU A 6 24.14 29.93 7.93
N SER A 7 23.14 29.40 8.64
CA SER A 7 22.32 28.21 8.37
C SER A 7 22.97 26.89 7.92
N ASP A 8 23.10 25.95 8.87
CA ASP A 8 23.12 24.51 8.59
C ASP A 8 21.68 24.03 8.31
N ALA A 9 21.33 23.95 7.02
CA ALA A 9 20.22 23.13 6.53
C ALA A 9 20.82 21.92 5.83
N THR A 10 20.93 20.80 6.55
CA THR A 10 21.36 19.52 5.98
C THR A 10 20.30 19.01 5.00
N MET A 11 20.50 19.26 3.72
CA MET A 11 19.75 18.60 2.65
C MET A 11 20.07 17.10 2.66
N PHE A 12 19.10 16.28 3.04
CA PHE A 12 19.10 14.84 2.77
C PHE A 12 18.87 14.66 1.26
N GLN A 13 19.96 14.59 0.48
CA GLN A 13 19.89 14.15 -0.91
C GLN A 13 19.60 12.64 -0.93
N ALA A 14 18.34 12.28 -1.16
CA ALA A 14 17.98 10.93 -1.59
C ALA A 14 18.58 10.71 -2.99
N GLN A 15 19.73 10.04 -3.05
CA GLN A 15 20.27 9.54 -4.30
C GLN A 15 19.35 8.43 -4.80
N THR A 16 18.48 8.77 -5.74
CA THR A 16 17.75 7.78 -6.54
C THR A 16 18.76 7.09 -7.45
N TYR A 17 19.15 5.86 -7.11
CA TYR A 17 19.93 4.99 -7.99
C TYR A 17 19.07 4.64 -9.22
N MET A 18 19.31 5.31 -10.34
CA MET A 18 18.80 4.93 -11.65
C MET A 18 19.82 3.96 -12.27
N HIS A 19 19.47 2.69 -12.36
CA HIS A 19 20.29 1.66 -13.00
C HIS A 19 19.74 1.41 -14.41
N GLU A 20 20.28 2.13 -15.40
CA GLU A 20 19.98 1.91 -16.81
C GLU A 20 21.22 1.24 -17.43
N SER A 21 21.15 -0.08 -17.60
CA SER A 21 22.18 -0.86 -18.29
C SER A 21 21.49 -1.69 -19.35
N GLU A 22 21.88 -1.53 -20.61
CA GLU A 22 21.40 -2.37 -21.71
C GLU A 22 21.73 -3.85 -21.44
N PRO A 23 20.83 -4.80 -21.73
CA PRO A 23 21.06 -6.21 -21.47
C PRO A 23 22.16 -6.74 -22.37
N GLN A 24 23.36 -6.89 -21.82
CA GLN A 24 24.50 -7.50 -22.50
C GLN A 24 24.41 -9.03 -22.37
N ALA A 25 24.25 -9.74 -23.49
CA ALA A 25 24.25 -11.20 -23.49
C ALA A 25 25.59 -11.75 -23.00
N VAL A 26 25.53 -12.70 -22.06
CA VAL A 26 26.71 -13.27 -21.41
C VAL A 26 27.39 -14.23 -22.38
N ASN A 27 28.53 -13.81 -22.94
CA ASN A 27 29.42 -14.75 -23.63
C ASN A 27 29.83 -15.86 -22.65
N PRO A 28 29.64 -17.15 -22.96
CA PRO A 28 30.12 -18.24 -22.12
C PRO A 28 31.65 -18.24 -22.16
N MET A 29 32.28 -17.45 -21.28
CA MET A 29 33.72 -17.29 -21.29
C MET A 29 34.39 -18.55 -20.74
N LYS A 30 35.06 -19.26 -21.65
CA LYS A 30 36.36 -19.93 -21.47
C LYS A 30 36.52 -20.69 -20.14
N ARG A 31 36.04 -21.93 -20.12
CA ARG A 31 36.74 -22.96 -19.34
C ARG A 31 38.17 -23.08 -19.91
N ALA A 32 39.15 -23.11 -19.01
CA ALA A 32 40.55 -23.32 -19.35
C ALA A 32 40.67 -24.53 -20.30
N LYS A 33 41.29 -24.31 -21.47
CA LYS A 33 41.56 -25.38 -22.43
C LYS A 33 42.32 -26.52 -21.72
N PRO A 34 41.88 -27.78 -21.83
CA PRO A 34 42.68 -28.90 -21.34
C PRO A 34 44.01 -28.94 -22.11
N LYS A 35 45.12 -29.15 -21.39
CA LYS A 35 46.50 -29.16 -21.93
C LYS A 35 46.84 -30.40 -22.76
N TYR A 36 45.88 -31.27 -23.07
CA TYR A 36 46.09 -32.44 -23.92
C TYR A 36 44.96 -32.56 -24.94
N ARG A 37 45.35 -32.83 -26.18
CA ARG A 37 44.49 -33.07 -27.35
C ARG A 37 43.87 -34.45 -27.20
N ALA A 38 42.57 -34.51 -26.90
CA ALA A 38 41.78 -35.70 -27.14
C ALA A 38 41.11 -35.51 -28.50
N GLU A 39 41.50 -36.34 -29.46
CA GLU A 39 40.76 -36.54 -30.70
C GLU A 39 39.46 -37.25 -30.33
N ASN A 40 38.34 -36.55 -30.45
CA ASN A 40 37.03 -37.12 -30.71
C ASN A 40 36.16 -35.96 -31.21
N GLU A 41 36.04 -35.89 -32.53
CA GLU A 41 34.97 -35.18 -33.21
C GLU A 41 33.69 -35.96 -32.94
N ASN A 42 32.88 -35.47 -32.00
CA ASN A 42 31.42 -35.63 -31.92
C ASN A 42 30.95 -35.08 -30.56
N ASP A 43 30.85 -33.75 -30.46
CA ASP A 43 30.09 -33.09 -29.40
C ASP A 43 29.21 -31.99 -30.04
N GLU A 44 28.14 -32.44 -30.71
CA GLU A 44 27.04 -31.59 -31.17
C GLU A 44 26.09 -31.17 -30.02
N ASN A 45 26.50 -31.28 -28.75
CA ASN A 45 25.67 -30.85 -27.63
C ASN A 45 26.43 -29.89 -26.70
N GLY A 46 26.58 -28.66 -27.18
CA GLY A 46 27.00 -27.50 -26.39
C GLY A 46 25.94 -26.97 -25.42
N ASP A 47 24.85 -27.71 -25.18
CA ASP A 47 23.85 -27.42 -24.15
C ASP A 47 24.16 -28.20 -22.86
N LEU A 48 25.35 -27.99 -22.30
CA LEU A 48 25.54 -28.21 -20.87
C LEU A 48 24.71 -27.15 -20.17
N SER A 49 23.45 -27.51 -19.90
CA SER A 49 22.44 -26.68 -19.24
C SER A 49 23.10 -25.74 -18.24
N ASN A 50 22.95 -24.44 -18.47
CA ASN A 50 23.29 -23.41 -17.50
C ASN A 50 22.36 -23.64 -16.31
N ASN A 51 22.78 -24.54 -15.42
CA ASN A 51 21.96 -24.91 -14.30
C ASN A 51 22.02 -23.75 -13.33
N ILE A 52 21.01 -22.90 -13.46
CA ILE A 52 20.69 -21.75 -12.60
C ILE A 52 20.77 -22.18 -11.13
N MET A 53 20.59 -23.48 -10.82
CA MET A 53 20.73 -24.07 -9.49
C MET A 53 22.10 -23.89 -8.81
N TYR A 54 23.17 -23.67 -9.57
CA TYR A 54 24.53 -23.49 -9.03
C TYR A 54 25.11 -22.09 -9.27
N ASP A 55 24.33 -21.20 -9.90
CA ASP A 55 24.77 -19.83 -10.11
C ASP A 55 24.71 -19.04 -8.79
N ARG A 56 25.88 -18.59 -8.33
CA ARG A 56 26.05 -17.82 -7.09
C ARG A 56 25.38 -16.45 -7.13
N ARG A 57 25.03 -15.94 -8.33
CA ARG A 57 24.32 -14.67 -8.51
C ARG A 57 22.82 -14.80 -8.31
N VAL A 58 22.29 -16.01 -8.40
CA VAL A 58 20.85 -16.28 -8.30
C VAL A 58 20.51 -16.46 -6.83
N VAL A 59 19.92 -15.42 -6.24
CA VAL A 59 19.45 -15.43 -4.85
C VAL A 59 18.21 -16.31 -4.79
N ARG A 60 18.33 -17.45 -4.11
CA ARG A 60 17.23 -18.40 -3.88
C ARG A 60 16.50 -18.00 -2.61
N GLY A 61 15.28 -17.49 -2.74
CA GLY A 61 14.45 -17.12 -1.60
C GLY A 61 13.66 -15.84 -1.84
N ASN A 62 12.81 -15.50 -0.86
CA ASN A 62 11.95 -14.31 -0.92
C ASN A 62 12.79 -13.03 -0.79
N THR A 63 12.80 -12.19 -1.83
CA THR A 63 13.57 -10.93 -1.90
C THR A 63 12.98 -9.80 -1.05
N HIS A 64 11.76 -9.96 -0.53
CA HIS A 64 11.08 -8.95 0.30
C HIS A 64 11.41 -9.04 1.79
N ALA A 65 12.13 -10.08 2.23
CA ALA A 65 12.56 -10.22 3.62
C ALA A 65 14.02 -9.79 3.77
N ALA A 66 14.33 -8.52 3.52
CA ALA A 66 15.51 -7.91 4.10
C ALA A 66 15.28 -7.85 5.62
N GLN A 67 15.55 -8.96 6.29
CA GLN A 67 15.52 -9.04 7.74
C GLN A 67 16.50 -7.97 8.23
N ILE A 68 16.01 -7.01 9.01
CA ILE A 68 16.87 -6.00 9.64
C ILE A 68 17.65 -6.76 10.73
N VAL A 69 18.72 -7.42 10.30
CA VAL A 69 19.62 -8.16 11.17
C VAL A 69 20.40 -7.13 11.97
N THR A 70 20.29 -7.19 13.29
CA THR A 70 21.09 -6.35 14.19
C THR A 70 22.58 -6.60 13.95
N GLN A 71 23.46 -5.60 14.13
CA GLN A 71 24.91 -5.75 13.89
C GLN A 71 25.52 -6.98 14.57
N ASN A 72 24.99 -7.37 15.74
CA ASN A 72 25.43 -8.56 16.47
C ASN A 72 25.11 -9.87 15.74
N ALA A 73 23.96 -9.98 15.08
CA ALA A 73 23.58 -11.18 14.33
C ALA A 73 24.29 -11.29 12.98
N GLN A 74 24.76 -10.17 12.40
CA GLN A 74 25.64 -10.18 11.22
C GLN A 74 27.04 -10.71 11.55
N MET A 75 27.63 -10.28 12.68
CA MET A 75 28.93 -10.77 13.14
C MET A 75 28.92 -12.27 13.46
N GLU A 76 27.83 -12.79 14.05
CA GLU A 76 27.72 -14.22 14.36
C GLU A 76 27.62 -15.07 13.08
N MET A 77 26.83 -14.64 12.09
CA MET A 77 26.76 -15.30 10.79
C MET A 77 28.09 -15.29 10.03
N GLU A 78 28.82 -14.18 10.09
CA GLU A 78 30.13 -14.07 9.46
C GLU A 78 31.17 -14.97 10.14
N ARG A 79 31.10 -15.09 11.47
CA ARG A 79 31.93 -16.03 12.25
C ARG A 79 31.66 -17.48 11.87
N ILE A 80 30.39 -17.88 11.77
CA ILE A 80 29.98 -19.24 11.36
C ILE A 80 30.47 -19.53 9.93
N ARG A 81 30.35 -18.56 9.03
CA ARG A 81 30.82 -18.69 7.64
C ARG A 81 32.34 -18.89 7.57
N ILE A 82 33.12 -18.14 8.34
CA ILE A 82 34.58 -18.27 8.41
C ILE A 82 34.98 -19.65 8.96
N LEU A 83 34.24 -20.18 9.95
CA LEU A 83 34.49 -21.51 10.51
C LEU A 83 34.22 -22.61 9.47
N ASN A 84 33.10 -22.54 8.75
CA ASN A 84 32.77 -23.49 7.68
C ASN A 84 33.78 -23.45 6.53
N ASP A 85 34.24 -22.27 6.11
CA ASP A 85 35.27 -22.13 5.07
C ASP A 85 36.62 -22.72 5.51
N LYS A 86 36.97 -22.59 6.80
CA LYS A 86 38.19 -23.20 7.37
C LYS A 86 38.08 -24.73 7.41
N GLU A 87 36.94 -25.28 7.81
CA GLU A 87 36.72 -26.73 7.80
C GLU A 87 36.76 -27.30 6.37
N PHE A 88 36.09 -26.64 5.42
CA PHE A 88 36.08 -27.06 4.02
C PHE A 88 37.50 -27.07 3.42
N LYS A 89 38.31 -26.03 3.66
CA LYS A 89 39.71 -25.98 3.24
C LYS A 89 40.56 -27.08 3.90
N ARG A 90 40.34 -27.37 5.19
CA ARG A 90 41.04 -28.44 5.91
C ARG A 90 40.70 -29.81 5.32
N ASN A 91 39.44 -30.05 4.99
CA ASN A 91 38.98 -31.32 4.42
C ASN A 91 39.51 -31.53 2.99
N GLN A 92 39.51 -30.47 2.16
CA GLN A 92 40.14 -30.53 0.83
C GLN A 92 41.65 -30.78 0.89
N ALA A 93 42.37 -30.18 1.83
CA ALA A 93 43.79 -30.43 2.02
C ALA A 93 44.08 -31.89 2.45
N ARG A 94 43.19 -32.49 3.24
CA ARG A 94 43.27 -33.92 3.63
C ARG A 94 43.10 -34.83 2.41
N ILE A 95 42.04 -34.62 1.62
CA ILE A 95 41.77 -35.40 0.41
C ILE A 95 42.93 -35.29 -0.59
N LYS A 96 43.49 -34.08 -0.78
CA LYS A 96 44.65 -33.88 -1.66
C LYS A 96 45.91 -34.58 -1.16
N ARG A 97 46.13 -34.65 0.17
CA ARG A 97 47.23 -35.43 0.76
C ARG A 97 47.05 -36.92 0.56
N GLU A 98 45.84 -37.44 0.68
CA GLU A 98 45.56 -38.86 0.44
C GLU A 98 45.71 -39.25 -1.03
N ARG A 99 45.24 -38.40 -1.96
CA ARG A 99 45.40 -38.61 -3.41
C ARG A 99 46.86 -38.54 -3.89
N ASN A 100 47.70 -37.77 -3.20
CA ASN A 100 49.12 -37.60 -3.56
C ASN A 100 50.06 -38.61 -2.88
N LYS A 101 49.55 -39.55 -2.09
CA LYS A 101 50.35 -40.71 -1.65
C LYS A 101 50.57 -41.62 -2.84
N ARG A 102 51.73 -41.51 -3.49
CA ARG A 102 52.20 -42.52 -4.44
C ARG A 102 52.21 -43.88 -3.73
N PRO A 103 51.81 -44.99 -4.38
CA PRO A 103 51.97 -46.31 -3.79
C PRO A 103 53.45 -46.49 -3.44
N SER A 104 53.74 -46.76 -2.17
CA SER A 104 55.09 -47.06 -1.70
C SER A 104 55.57 -48.35 -2.35
N THR A 105 56.87 -48.43 -2.67
CA THR A 105 57.47 -49.72 -3.00
C THR A 105 57.20 -50.71 -1.85
N PRO A 106 56.82 -51.97 -2.17
CA PRO A 106 56.52 -52.96 -1.15
C PRO A 106 57.76 -53.21 -0.27
N PRO A 107 57.56 -53.50 1.04
CA PRO A 107 58.66 -53.69 1.96
C PRO A 107 59.56 -54.86 1.53
N PRO A 108 60.88 -54.78 1.79
CA PRO A 108 61.79 -55.89 1.49
C PRO A 108 61.39 -57.15 2.25
N ILE A 109 61.53 -58.29 1.57
CA ILE A 109 61.35 -59.61 2.17
C ILE A 109 62.43 -59.80 3.24
N GLU A 110 62.06 -60.41 4.37
CA GLU A 110 62.94 -60.62 5.53
C GLU A 110 64.28 -61.25 5.11
N GLY A 111 65.39 -60.61 5.48
CA GLY A 111 66.74 -61.03 5.13
C GLY A 111 67.30 -60.45 3.82
N ARG A 112 66.57 -59.59 3.10
CA ARG A 112 67.08 -58.86 1.92
C ARG A 112 66.99 -57.35 2.11
N VAL A 113 68.01 -56.63 1.65
CA VAL A 113 68.05 -55.16 1.64
C VAL A 113 67.88 -54.68 0.20
N HIS A 114 66.94 -53.77 -0.05
CA HIS A 114 66.82 -53.12 -1.36
C HIS A 114 68.05 -52.21 -1.56
N THR A 115 68.81 -52.48 -2.62
CA THR A 115 69.98 -51.67 -3.02
C THR A 115 69.66 -50.98 -4.33
N ASP A 116 69.93 -49.69 -4.43
CA ASP A 116 69.67 -48.92 -5.65
C ASP A 116 70.59 -49.40 -6.78
N CYS A 117 70.00 -49.91 -7.86
CA CYS A 117 70.68 -50.38 -9.06
C CYS A 117 70.76 -49.22 -10.08
N GLN A 118 71.93 -48.99 -10.66
CA GLN A 118 72.14 -48.01 -11.74
C GLN A 118 71.38 -48.49 -12.99
N THR A 119 70.14 -48.02 -13.19
CA THR A 119 69.33 -48.33 -14.37
C THR A 119 69.57 -47.40 -15.55
N ASP A 120 70.52 -46.47 -15.42
CA ASP A 120 70.91 -45.58 -16.52
C ASP A 120 71.66 -46.38 -17.59
N ARG A 121 71.27 -46.20 -18.85
CA ARG A 121 71.90 -46.88 -20.00
C ARG A 121 73.37 -46.46 -20.12
N TYR A 122 74.28 -47.31 -19.64
CA TYR A 122 75.71 -47.21 -19.92
C TYR A 122 76.00 -47.98 -21.21
N LEU A 123 76.26 -47.27 -22.31
CA LEU A 123 76.63 -47.87 -23.61
C LEU A 123 78.13 -47.65 -23.84
N GLU A 124 78.90 -48.73 -23.86
CA GLU A 124 80.26 -48.73 -24.40
C GLU A 124 80.19 -49.01 -25.90
N GLU A 125 80.74 -48.11 -26.72
CA GLU A 125 80.90 -48.34 -28.16
C GLU A 125 82.12 -49.24 -28.39
N LEU A 126 81.91 -50.52 -28.70
CA LEU A 126 82.97 -51.39 -29.19
C LEU A 126 83.29 -51.03 -30.66
N THR A 127 84.50 -50.50 -30.90
CA THR A 127 84.94 -50.01 -32.21
C THR A 127 85.59 -51.06 -33.12
N ASP A 128 85.65 -52.33 -32.71
CA ASP A 128 86.37 -53.36 -33.47
C ASP A 128 85.44 -54.18 -34.37
N ARG A 129 85.67 -54.11 -35.69
CA ARG A 129 84.99 -54.95 -36.69
C ARG A 129 85.69 -56.32 -36.75
N PRO A 130 84.97 -57.45 -36.68
CA PRO A 130 85.58 -58.76 -36.89
C PRO A 130 86.05 -58.92 -38.35
N ILE A 131 87.13 -59.68 -38.54
CA ILE A 131 87.75 -59.91 -39.85
C ILE A 131 86.87 -60.87 -40.66
N GLU A 132 86.36 -60.42 -41.80
CA GLU A 132 85.64 -61.24 -42.76
C GLU A 132 86.64 -61.91 -43.72
N THR A 133 86.59 -63.23 -43.81
CA THR A 133 87.37 -64.03 -44.79
C THR A 133 86.43 -64.64 -45.82
N GLU A 134 86.68 -64.36 -47.10
CA GLU A 134 85.97 -64.94 -48.24
C GLU A 134 86.56 -66.31 -48.60
N ALA A 135 85.70 -67.32 -48.78
CA ALA A 135 86.07 -68.64 -49.25
C ALA A 135 85.26 -68.97 -50.51
N GLU A 136 85.94 -69.13 -51.65
CA GLU A 136 85.33 -69.50 -52.91
C GLU A 136 85.44 -71.02 -53.12
N THR A 137 84.33 -71.68 -53.44
CA THR A 137 84.31 -73.10 -53.85
C THR A 137 83.71 -73.24 -55.25
N GLN A 138 84.44 -73.92 -56.12
CA GLN A 138 84.05 -74.22 -57.50
C GLN A 138 82.99 -75.33 -57.53
N THR A 139 81.77 -75.00 -57.96
CA THR A 139 80.66 -75.93 -58.14
C THR A 139 80.60 -76.46 -59.58
N GLU A 140 80.71 -77.78 -59.78
CA GLU A 140 80.31 -78.43 -61.03
C GLU A 140 78.77 -78.54 -61.11
N ALA A 141 78.22 -78.43 -62.32
CA ALA A 141 76.78 -78.49 -62.55
C ALA A 141 76.24 -79.93 -62.42
N ILE A 142 75.36 -80.17 -61.46
CA ILE A 142 74.70 -81.46 -61.23
C ILE A 142 73.74 -81.77 -62.39
N LEU A 143 74.00 -82.85 -63.13
CA LEU A 143 73.08 -83.39 -64.12
C LEU A 143 72.08 -84.34 -63.45
N ASP A 144 70.80 -84.13 -63.73
CA ASP A 144 69.67 -84.77 -63.05
C ASP A 144 69.53 -86.26 -63.46
N ARG A 145 69.77 -87.17 -62.51
CA ARG A 145 69.58 -88.62 -62.71
C ARG A 145 68.14 -88.98 -62.28
N PRO A 146 67.33 -89.64 -63.12
CA PRO A 146 66.00 -90.06 -62.70
C PRO A 146 66.09 -91.02 -61.50
N PRO A 147 65.19 -90.90 -60.51
CA PRO A 147 65.22 -91.73 -59.31
C PRO A 147 65.04 -93.20 -59.67
N SER A 148 65.89 -94.06 -59.12
CA SER A 148 65.79 -95.51 -59.30
C SER A 148 64.44 -96.03 -58.78
N PRO A 149 63.74 -96.91 -59.52
CA PRO A 149 62.43 -97.42 -59.11
C PRO A 149 62.50 -98.17 -57.78
N HIS A 150 61.53 -97.90 -56.91
CA HIS A 150 61.44 -98.48 -55.56
C HIS A 150 60.98 -99.95 -55.66
N PHE A 151 61.79 -100.90 -55.19
CA PHE A 151 61.44 -102.32 -55.18
C PHE A 151 60.50 -102.63 -54.01
N MET A 152 59.24 -102.97 -54.29
CA MET A 152 58.30 -103.48 -53.29
C MET A 152 58.25 -105.02 -53.36
N PRO A 153 58.73 -105.75 -52.33
CA PRO A 153 58.59 -107.20 -52.29
C PRO A 153 57.11 -107.61 -52.21
N ALA A 154 56.76 -108.75 -52.83
CA ALA A 154 55.41 -109.30 -52.76
C ALA A 154 55.07 -109.66 -51.30
N LYS A 155 53.87 -109.26 -50.83
CA LYS A 155 53.41 -109.61 -49.49
C LYS A 155 53.26 -111.12 -49.36
N THR A 156 54.08 -111.73 -48.50
CA THR A 156 53.93 -113.13 -48.08
C THR A 156 53.56 -113.15 -46.59
N GLY A 157 52.27 -113.29 -46.31
CA GLY A 157 51.68 -113.34 -44.97
C GLY A 157 50.17 -113.57 -45.06
N VAL A 158 49.56 -114.09 -43.99
CA VAL A 158 48.10 -114.20 -43.88
C VAL A 158 47.59 -112.92 -43.23
N ASP A 159 46.70 -112.20 -43.92
CA ASP A 159 46.09 -110.99 -43.39
C ASP A 159 45.08 -111.36 -42.28
N VAL A 160 45.19 -110.68 -41.13
CA VAL A 160 44.25 -110.79 -40.01
C VAL A 160 43.72 -109.39 -39.72
N GLU A 161 42.40 -109.23 -39.79
CA GLU A 161 41.73 -108.04 -39.29
C GLU A 161 41.22 -108.28 -37.87
N THR A 162 41.30 -107.27 -37.02
CA THR A 162 40.75 -107.32 -35.66
C THR A 162 39.93 -106.06 -35.47
N GLN A 163 38.63 -106.24 -35.23
CA GLN A 163 37.70 -105.17 -34.93
C GLN A 163 37.32 -105.26 -33.44
N ILE A 164 37.25 -104.11 -32.76
CA ILE A 164 36.74 -104.01 -31.40
C ILE A 164 35.29 -103.54 -31.47
N ASP A 165 34.39 -104.25 -30.81
CA ASP A 165 32.98 -103.84 -30.71
C ASP A 165 32.86 -102.57 -29.87
N PRO A 166 32.07 -101.56 -30.31
CA PRO A 166 31.92 -100.30 -29.58
C PRO A 166 31.45 -100.46 -28.14
N GLU A 167 30.72 -101.53 -27.84
CA GLU A 167 30.20 -101.84 -26.50
C GLU A 167 31.30 -102.32 -25.53
N LEU A 168 32.46 -102.76 -26.03
CA LEU A 168 33.57 -103.27 -25.21
C LEU A 168 34.57 -102.17 -24.79
N VAL A 169 34.45 -100.95 -25.32
CA VAL A 169 35.37 -99.82 -25.07
C VAL A 169 34.76 -98.78 -24.11
N PHE A 170 33.50 -98.93 -23.74
CA PHE A 170 32.80 -97.97 -22.90
C PHE A 170 33.11 -98.17 -21.41
N ASP A 171 33.69 -97.15 -20.79
CA ASP A 171 33.85 -97.05 -19.33
C ASP A 171 32.85 -96.03 -18.77
N PHE A 172 31.85 -96.53 -18.06
CA PHE A 172 30.78 -95.70 -17.51
C PHE A 172 31.29 -94.64 -16.54
N ASP A 173 32.26 -94.97 -15.69
CA ASP A 173 32.72 -94.07 -14.64
C ASP A 173 33.45 -92.86 -15.23
N VAL A 174 34.19 -93.06 -16.33
CA VAL A 174 34.87 -91.99 -17.06
C VAL A 174 33.86 -91.11 -17.81
N GLU A 175 32.90 -91.73 -18.51
CA GLU A 175 31.98 -91.00 -19.39
C GLU A 175 30.85 -90.28 -18.65
N VAL A 176 30.45 -90.76 -17.46
CA VAL A 176 29.40 -90.11 -16.65
C VAL A 176 29.92 -88.89 -15.88
N THR A 177 31.24 -88.83 -15.62
CA THR A 177 31.89 -87.75 -14.86
C THR A 177 31.56 -86.34 -15.40
N PRO A 178 31.72 -86.02 -16.70
CA PRO A 178 31.39 -84.69 -17.22
C PRO A 178 29.89 -84.36 -17.13
N ILE A 179 29.02 -85.36 -17.24
CA ILE A 179 27.56 -85.18 -17.13
C ILE A 179 27.20 -84.82 -15.68
N LEU A 180 27.75 -85.54 -14.71
CA LEU A 180 27.54 -85.25 -13.29
C LEU A 180 28.11 -83.89 -12.89
N GLU A 181 29.30 -83.53 -13.37
CA GLU A 181 29.91 -82.23 -13.09
C GLU A 181 29.03 -81.08 -13.57
N VAL A 182 28.47 -81.19 -14.78
CA VAL A 182 27.55 -80.18 -15.32
C VAL A 182 26.24 -80.13 -14.53
N ILE A 183 25.64 -81.26 -14.19
CA ILE A 183 24.38 -81.29 -13.43
C ILE A 183 24.57 -80.71 -12.04
N VAL A 184 25.62 -81.14 -11.31
CA VAL A 184 25.91 -80.64 -9.95
C VAL A 184 26.31 -79.17 -10.01
N GLY A 185 27.20 -78.78 -10.93
CA GLY A 185 27.61 -77.40 -11.11
C GLY A 185 26.44 -76.48 -11.44
N LYS A 186 25.55 -76.90 -12.36
CA LYS A 186 24.40 -76.08 -12.74
C LYS A 186 23.35 -75.98 -11.65
N THR A 187 23.07 -77.09 -10.94
CA THR A 187 22.11 -77.08 -9.82
C THR A 187 22.59 -76.22 -8.65
N LEU A 188 23.87 -76.28 -8.30
CA LEU A 188 24.47 -75.41 -7.28
C LEU A 188 24.49 -73.94 -7.72
N GLN A 189 24.81 -73.66 -8.98
CA GLN A 189 24.79 -72.29 -9.49
C GLN A 189 23.38 -71.70 -9.49
N THR A 190 22.39 -72.44 -9.98
CA THR A 190 20.99 -71.97 -10.02
C THR A 190 20.46 -71.76 -8.60
N SER A 191 20.65 -72.72 -7.69
CA SER A 191 20.20 -72.56 -6.29
C SER A 191 20.87 -71.39 -5.58
N MET A 192 22.17 -71.16 -5.80
CA MET A 192 22.84 -69.98 -5.23
C MET A 192 22.23 -68.66 -5.75
N LEU A 193 21.94 -68.58 -7.04
CA LEU A 193 21.34 -67.38 -7.64
C LEU A 193 19.93 -67.14 -7.10
N GLU A 194 19.12 -68.19 -6.96
CA GLU A 194 17.77 -68.10 -6.40
C GLU A 194 17.81 -67.61 -4.94
N VAL A 195 18.69 -68.15 -4.10
CA VAL A 195 18.84 -67.70 -2.71
C VAL A 195 19.30 -66.24 -2.63
N MET A 196 20.24 -65.83 -3.48
CA MET A 196 20.69 -64.42 -3.54
C MET A 196 19.57 -63.48 -3.97
N GLU A 197 18.74 -63.88 -4.95
CA GLU A 197 17.57 -63.11 -5.39
C GLU A 197 16.52 -63.00 -4.27
N GLU A 198 16.24 -64.10 -3.56
CA GLU A 198 15.32 -64.09 -2.42
C GLU A 198 15.80 -63.15 -1.30
N GLU A 199 17.09 -63.19 -0.97
CA GLU A 199 17.68 -62.28 0.02
C GLU A 199 17.58 -60.82 -0.44
N GLU A 200 17.89 -60.51 -1.70
CA GLU A 200 17.77 -59.16 -2.25
C GLU A 200 16.32 -58.66 -2.20
N LEU A 201 15.36 -59.47 -2.65
CA LEU A 201 13.94 -59.14 -2.61
C LEU A 201 13.46 -58.92 -1.16
N SER A 202 13.94 -59.73 -0.21
CA SER A 202 13.62 -59.56 1.21
C SER A 202 14.15 -58.22 1.76
N ALA A 203 15.37 -57.84 1.37
CA ALA A 203 15.99 -56.58 1.78
C ALA A 203 15.28 -55.37 1.16
N ILE A 204 14.88 -55.46 -0.10
CA ILE A 204 14.10 -54.41 -0.78
C ILE A 204 12.74 -54.23 -0.10
N ARG A 205 12.01 -55.32 0.17
CA ARG A 205 10.70 -55.26 0.86
C ARG A 205 10.84 -54.62 2.23
N LYS A 206 11.81 -55.05 3.04
CA LYS A 206 12.06 -54.46 4.35
C LYS A 206 12.31 -52.95 4.27
N ARG A 207 13.09 -52.51 3.29
CA ARG A 207 13.36 -51.08 3.07
C ARG A 207 12.12 -50.31 2.61
N GLN A 208 11.27 -50.92 1.78
CA GLN A 208 10.00 -50.32 1.37
C GLN A 208 9.07 -50.16 2.58
N ASP A 209 8.91 -51.20 3.40
CA ASP A 209 8.09 -51.17 4.61
C ASP A 209 8.57 -50.08 5.59
N GLU A 210 9.88 -49.99 5.82
CA GLU A 210 10.48 -48.94 6.66
C GLU A 210 10.20 -47.54 6.10
N PHE A 211 10.30 -47.37 4.78
CA PHE A 211 10.02 -46.10 4.12
C PHE A 211 8.54 -45.71 4.20
N GLU A 212 7.63 -46.67 3.98
CA GLU A 212 6.19 -46.45 4.08
C GLU A 212 5.80 -46.07 5.52
N GLN A 213 6.34 -46.76 6.53
CA GLN A 213 6.10 -46.42 7.93
C GLN A 213 6.58 -44.99 8.26
N MET A 214 7.77 -44.60 7.80
CA MET A 214 8.27 -43.23 7.99
C MET A 214 7.38 -42.21 7.29
N ARG A 215 7.00 -42.48 6.04
CA ARG A 215 6.14 -41.60 5.24
C ARG A 215 4.76 -41.41 5.88
N ASP A 216 4.16 -42.48 6.37
CA ASP A 216 2.85 -42.44 7.01
C ASP A 216 2.90 -41.68 8.34
N ALA A 217 3.98 -41.87 9.11
CA ALA A 217 4.22 -41.11 10.34
C ALA A 217 4.41 -39.60 10.05
N GLU A 218 5.18 -39.25 9.01
CA GLU A 218 5.34 -37.87 8.56
C GLU A 218 4.02 -37.25 8.09
N LEU A 219 3.23 -38.00 7.30
CA LEU A 219 1.93 -37.54 6.80
C LEU A 219 0.98 -37.25 7.96
N LEU A 220 0.91 -38.12 8.96
CA LEU A 220 0.08 -37.92 10.15
C LEU A 220 0.51 -36.68 10.93
N GLU A 221 1.81 -36.44 11.10
CA GLU A 221 2.30 -35.25 11.80
C GLU A 221 2.00 -33.97 11.02
N VAL A 222 2.16 -33.98 9.68
CA VAL A 222 1.79 -32.84 8.83
C VAL A 222 0.30 -32.53 8.95
N GLN A 223 -0.57 -33.55 8.90
CA GLN A 223 -2.02 -33.36 9.08
C GLN A 223 -2.36 -32.80 10.46
N ARG A 224 -1.66 -33.25 11.52
CA ARG A 224 -1.83 -32.73 12.88
C ARG A 224 -1.49 -31.23 12.94
N LEU A 225 -0.36 -30.84 12.35
CA LEU A 225 0.10 -29.45 12.30
C LEU A 225 -0.82 -28.57 11.43
N GLU A 226 -1.28 -29.06 10.28
CA GLU A 226 -2.24 -28.34 9.44
C GLU A 226 -3.57 -28.11 10.17
N ALA A 227 -4.10 -29.12 10.87
CA ALA A 227 -5.33 -28.99 11.63
C ALA A 227 -5.19 -28.00 12.80
N GLU A 228 -4.04 -27.94 13.45
CA GLU A 228 -3.73 -26.93 14.47
C GLU A 228 -3.63 -25.53 13.87
N ALA A 229 -2.91 -25.38 12.76
CA ALA A 229 -2.77 -24.12 12.04
C ALA A 229 -4.12 -23.60 11.51
N ALA A 230 -4.96 -24.49 10.96
CA ALA A 230 -6.30 -24.16 10.49
C ALA A 230 -7.18 -23.64 11.64
N ARG A 231 -7.19 -24.32 12.79
CA ARG A 231 -7.93 -23.86 13.98
C ARG A 231 -7.43 -22.50 14.47
N ALA A 232 -6.12 -22.29 14.53
CA ALA A 232 -5.54 -21.01 14.94
C ALA A 232 -5.87 -19.88 13.94
N PHE A 233 -5.87 -20.18 12.64
CA PHE A 233 -6.24 -19.25 11.59
C PHE A 233 -7.73 -18.87 11.67
N ASP A 234 -8.61 -19.84 11.88
CA ASP A 234 -10.04 -19.60 12.05
C ASP A 234 -10.34 -18.75 13.28
N GLU A 235 -9.67 -19.01 14.42
CA GLU A 235 -9.81 -18.17 15.59
C GLU A 235 -9.30 -16.74 15.33
N LYS A 236 -8.13 -16.59 14.70
CA LYS A 236 -7.58 -15.28 14.33
C LYS A 236 -8.56 -14.51 13.44
N ASN A 237 -9.15 -15.17 12.44
CA ASN A 237 -10.14 -14.55 11.56
C ASN A 237 -11.41 -14.16 12.31
N ARG A 238 -11.87 -14.98 13.26
CA ARG A 238 -13.02 -14.64 14.11
C ARG A 238 -12.72 -13.40 14.97
N ARG A 239 -11.54 -13.33 15.58
CA ARG A 239 -11.10 -12.16 16.37
C ARG A 239 -10.99 -10.90 15.50
N LEU A 240 -10.43 -11.02 14.30
CA LEU A 240 -10.32 -9.91 13.35
C LEU A 240 -11.70 -9.36 12.95
N LYS A 241 -12.66 -10.25 12.67
CA LYS A 241 -14.04 -9.86 12.36
C LYS A 241 -14.69 -9.12 13.53
N GLN A 242 -14.55 -9.64 14.75
CA GLN A 242 -15.06 -9.00 15.97
C GLN A 242 -14.45 -7.61 16.18
N GLU A 243 -13.12 -7.48 16.04
CA GLU A 243 -12.42 -6.21 16.18
C GLU A 243 -12.82 -5.18 15.12
N LYS A 244 -13.00 -5.63 13.87
CA LYS A 244 -13.48 -4.78 12.78
C LYS A 244 -14.87 -4.24 13.06
N GLU A 245 -15.78 -5.09 13.52
CA GLU A 245 -17.15 -4.70 13.92
C GLU A 245 -17.12 -3.74 15.12
N ARG A 246 -16.34 -4.04 16.16
CA ARG A 246 -16.16 -3.16 17.32
C ARG A 246 -15.67 -1.78 16.89
N LYS A 247 -14.68 -1.71 16.00
CA LYS A 247 -14.13 -0.45 15.49
C LYS A 247 -15.15 0.32 14.66
N ARG A 248 -15.98 -0.36 13.83
CA ARG A 248 -17.07 0.27 13.09
C ARG A 248 -18.08 0.91 14.04
N LEU A 249 -18.59 0.15 15.00
CA LEU A 249 -19.55 0.63 15.99
C LEU A 249 -18.98 1.78 16.83
N GLN A 250 -17.71 1.71 17.22
CA GLN A 250 -17.05 2.78 17.95
C GLN A 250 -16.96 4.07 17.11
N LYS A 251 -16.70 3.97 15.81
CA LYS A 251 -16.69 5.13 14.90
C LYS A 251 -18.08 5.77 14.82
N GLU A 252 -19.11 4.96 14.58
CA GLU A 252 -20.51 5.44 14.53
C GLU A 252 -20.92 6.09 15.86
N LEU A 253 -20.55 5.48 16.99
CA LEU A 253 -20.84 6.04 18.32
C LEU A 253 -20.14 7.39 18.53
N LYS A 254 -18.86 7.50 18.15
CA LYS A 254 -18.11 8.77 18.24
C LYS A 254 -18.78 9.86 17.41
N GLU A 255 -19.19 9.56 16.18
CA GLU A 255 -19.91 10.50 15.31
C GLU A 255 -21.25 10.93 15.94
N LYS A 256 -22.03 9.98 16.47
CA LYS A 256 -23.30 10.29 17.16
C LYS A 256 -23.09 11.16 18.41
N ILE A 257 -22.07 10.88 19.21
CA ILE A 257 -21.74 11.68 20.41
C ILE A 257 -21.29 13.08 20.00
N ALA A 258 -20.46 13.19 18.96
CA ALA A 258 -20.00 14.49 18.44
C ALA A 258 -21.18 15.32 17.91
N ALA A 259 -22.06 14.72 17.10
CA ALA A 259 -23.26 15.38 16.60
C ALA A 259 -24.20 15.81 17.73
N ARG A 260 -24.41 14.98 18.74
CA ARG A 260 -25.22 15.32 19.92
C ARG A 260 -24.62 16.48 20.71
N SER A 261 -23.32 16.44 20.96
CA SER A 261 -22.62 17.52 21.67
C SER A 261 -22.67 18.83 20.88
N PHE A 262 -22.46 18.76 19.56
CA PHE A 262 -22.56 19.90 18.66
C PHE A 262 -23.97 20.48 18.67
N ALA A 263 -25.01 19.66 18.50
CA ALA A 263 -26.39 20.11 18.53
C ALA A 263 -26.76 20.75 19.88
N LYS A 264 -26.30 20.20 21.01
CA LYS A 264 -26.55 20.77 22.33
C LYS A 264 -25.92 22.16 22.47
N ASN A 265 -24.65 22.31 22.10
CA ASN A 265 -23.96 23.59 22.19
C ASN A 265 -24.51 24.61 21.19
N TYR A 266 -24.83 24.18 19.97
CA TYR A 266 -25.43 25.05 18.96
C TYR A 266 -26.82 25.53 19.38
N THR A 267 -27.66 24.65 19.93
CA THR A 267 -29.01 25.04 20.38
C THR A 267 -28.97 25.96 21.60
N SER A 268 -28.05 25.77 22.55
CA SER A 268 -27.90 26.71 23.66
C SER A 268 -27.56 28.11 23.17
N ASP A 269 -26.61 28.23 22.24
CA ASP A 269 -26.16 29.52 21.73
C ASP A 269 -27.21 30.16 20.80
N LEU A 270 -27.88 29.34 19.99
CA LEU A 270 -28.94 29.78 19.09
C LEU A 270 -30.12 30.39 19.84
N THR A 271 -30.53 29.82 20.98
CA THR A 271 -31.64 30.42 21.76
C THR A 271 -31.30 31.84 22.19
N SER A 272 -30.14 32.07 22.81
CA SER A 272 -29.71 33.40 23.23
C SER A 272 -29.57 34.35 22.04
N SER A 273 -29.01 33.89 20.91
CA SER A 273 -28.86 34.71 19.72
C SER A 273 -30.22 35.10 19.11
N VAL A 274 -31.17 34.16 19.00
CA VAL A 274 -32.50 34.42 18.45
C VAL A 274 -33.26 35.39 19.34
N PHE A 275 -33.21 35.21 20.67
CA PHE A 275 -33.82 36.16 21.60
C PHE A 275 -33.23 37.56 21.47
N ALA A 276 -31.90 37.70 21.41
CA ALA A 276 -31.26 39.00 21.19
C ALA A 276 -31.69 39.63 19.86
N THR A 277 -31.75 38.86 18.77
CA THR A 277 -32.21 39.39 17.47
C THR A 277 -33.69 39.78 17.48
N LEU A 278 -34.55 39.05 18.20
CA LEU A 278 -35.97 39.40 18.31
C LEU A 278 -36.18 40.64 19.19
N GLU A 279 -35.37 40.79 20.22
CA GLU A 279 -35.37 41.97 21.11
C GLU A 279 -34.89 43.22 20.35
N GLU A 280 -33.79 43.12 19.59
CA GLU A 280 -33.29 44.20 18.73
C GLU A 280 -34.28 44.54 17.60
N ALA A 281 -34.97 43.54 17.04
CA ALA A 281 -36.06 43.74 16.08
C ALA A 281 -37.34 44.34 16.71
N GLY A 282 -37.39 44.50 18.04
CA GLY A 282 -38.51 45.11 18.74
C GLY A 282 -39.76 44.22 18.83
N HIS A 283 -39.63 42.90 18.66
CA HIS A 283 -40.75 41.97 18.78
C HIS A 283 -41.16 41.72 20.25
N PHE A 284 -40.22 41.86 21.18
CA PHE A 284 -40.53 41.88 22.62
C PHE A 284 -40.83 43.32 23.04
N TYR A 285 -42.11 43.59 23.31
CA TYR A 285 -42.58 44.86 23.85
C TYR A 285 -43.14 44.66 25.24
N ASP A 286 -42.99 45.69 26.09
CA ASP A 286 -43.67 45.71 27.39
C ASP A 286 -45.18 45.88 27.13
N PRO A 287 -46.03 44.92 27.55
CA PRO A 287 -47.48 45.00 27.35
C PRO A 287 -48.06 46.27 27.98
N VAL A 288 -47.50 46.75 29.09
CA VAL A 288 -47.98 47.96 29.77
C VAL A 288 -47.71 49.20 28.92
N ASN A 289 -46.50 49.36 28.38
CA ASN A 289 -46.18 50.50 27.51
C ASN A 289 -47.04 50.50 26.25
N ARG A 290 -47.31 49.33 25.66
CA ARG A 290 -48.16 49.23 24.47
C ARG A 290 -49.63 49.52 24.77
N GLU A 291 -50.15 49.09 25.91
CA GLU A 291 -51.49 49.46 26.37
C GLU A 291 -51.59 50.97 26.62
N VAL A 292 -50.56 51.59 27.20
CA VAL A 292 -50.51 53.04 27.38
C VAL A 292 -50.51 53.76 26.03
N GLU A 293 -49.69 53.32 25.08
CA GLU A 293 -49.62 53.92 23.75
C GLU A 293 -50.89 53.74 22.91
N GLN A 294 -51.52 52.54 22.96
CA GLN A 294 -52.65 52.22 22.08
C GLN A 294 -54.02 52.52 22.67
N LEU A 295 -54.18 52.49 24.00
CA LEU A 295 -55.46 52.69 24.66
C LEU A 295 -55.50 54.00 25.44
N PHE A 296 -54.50 54.25 26.29
CA PHE A 296 -54.52 55.41 27.19
C PHE A 296 -54.23 56.73 26.47
N LEU A 297 -53.19 56.80 25.64
CA LEU A 297 -52.85 58.03 24.93
C LEU A 297 -53.96 58.49 23.97
N PRO A 298 -54.59 57.62 23.16
CA PRO A 298 -55.71 58.05 22.32
C PRO A 298 -56.91 58.53 23.14
N TRP A 299 -57.26 57.82 24.21
CA TRP A 299 -58.33 58.23 25.11
C TRP A 299 -58.02 59.59 25.78
N LEU A 300 -56.81 59.79 26.30
CA LEU A 300 -56.40 61.04 26.93
C LEU A 300 -56.40 62.19 25.92
N LEU A 301 -55.89 61.96 24.71
CA LEU A 301 -55.89 62.97 23.65
C LEU A 301 -57.32 63.33 23.24
N ASP A 302 -58.23 62.36 23.13
CA ASP A 302 -59.65 62.60 22.81
C ASP A 302 -60.34 63.39 23.93
N GLU A 303 -60.08 63.08 25.19
CA GLU A 303 -60.61 63.82 26.35
C GLU A 303 -60.05 65.25 26.43
N VAL A 304 -58.77 65.45 26.09
CA VAL A 304 -58.16 66.78 26.01
C VAL A 304 -58.75 67.58 24.85
N VAL A 305 -58.99 66.95 23.69
CA VAL A 305 -59.67 67.57 22.55
C VAL A 305 -61.10 67.94 22.91
N SER A 306 -61.86 67.06 23.57
CA SER A 306 -63.24 67.35 24.03
C SER A 306 -63.28 68.54 25.00
N ASN A 307 -62.34 68.61 25.94
CA ASN A 307 -62.23 69.76 26.83
C ASN A 307 -61.83 71.04 26.09
N ALA A 308 -60.90 70.96 25.12
CA ALA A 308 -60.52 72.09 24.29
C ALA A 308 -61.70 72.60 23.44
N ASP A 309 -62.48 71.69 22.85
CA ASP A 309 -63.70 71.98 22.09
C ASP A 309 -64.78 72.59 22.98
N ALA A 310 -64.94 72.10 24.21
CA ALA A 310 -65.86 72.68 25.20
C ALA A 310 -65.44 74.11 25.59
N VAL A 311 -64.15 74.35 25.81
CA VAL A 311 -63.61 75.70 26.06
C VAL A 311 -63.79 76.59 24.83
N GLN A 312 -63.52 76.11 23.62
CA GLN A 312 -63.70 76.85 22.38
C GLN A 312 -65.18 77.18 22.12
N ALA A 313 -66.09 76.25 22.41
CA ALA A 313 -67.54 76.46 22.33
C ALA A 313 -68.00 77.49 23.36
N ALA A 314 -67.49 77.41 24.60
CA ALA A 314 -67.76 78.41 25.63
C ALA A 314 -67.25 79.80 25.23
N GLN A 315 -66.02 79.89 24.70
CA GLN A 315 -65.45 81.15 24.19
C GLN A 315 -66.29 81.71 23.04
N SER A 316 -66.67 80.88 22.05
CA SER A 316 -67.52 81.27 20.93
C SER A 316 -68.92 81.75 21.38
N ALA A 317 -69.50 81.09 22.40
CA ALA A 317 -70.76 81.49 23.01
C ALA A 317 -70.63 82.82 23.77
N THR A 318 -69.56 83.01 24.54
CA THR A 318 -69.28 84.29 25.21
C THR A 318 -69.03 85.41 24.21
N ASP A 319 -68.29 85.16 23.14
CA ASP A 319 -68.06 86.12 22.05
C ASP A 319 -69.36 86.48 21.35
N SER A 320 -70.24 85.51 21.10
CA SER A 320 -71.56 85.73 20.53
C SER A 320 -72.44 86.57 21.46
N LEU A 321 -72.42 86.28 22.77
CA LEU A 321 -73.16 87.04 23.78
C LEU A 321 -72.63 88.47 23.91
N ILE A 322 -71.31 88.68 23.88
CA ILE A 322 -70.68 90.01 23.87
C ILE A 322 -71.08 90.76 22.59
N LYS A 323 -71.05 90.11 21.41
CA LYS A 323 -71.50 90.71 20.14
C LYS A 323 -72.97 91.11 20.20
N GLU A 324 -73.86 90.30 20.77
CA GLU A 324 -75.27 90.66 20.95
C GLU A 324 -75.48 91.79 21.95
N ALA A 325 -74.74 91.79 23.07
CA ALA A 325 -74.77 92.87 24.04
C ALA A 325 -74.31 94.20 23.42
N LEU A 326 -73.24 94.17 22.61
CA LEU A 326 -72.77 95.33 21.84
C LEU A 326 -73.80 95.78 20.79
N LYS A 327 -74.45 94.86 20.06
CA LYS A 327 -75.55 95.19 19.13
C LYS A 327 -76.70 95.87 19.87
N LYS A 328 -77.18 95.32 20.99
CA LYS A 328 -78.22 95.95 21.82
C LYS A 328 -77.80 97.32 22.32
N THR A 329 -76.55 97.47 22.77
CA THR A 329 -76.00 98.75 23.26
C THR A 329 -75.93 99.78 22.15
N THR A 330 -75.46 99.41 20.95
CA THR A 330 -75.42 100.31 19.79
C THR A 330 -76.82 100.67 19.29
N GLU A 331 -77.80 99.76 19.35
CA GLU A 331 -79.20 100.06 19.06
C GLU A 331 -79.82 101.03 20.08
N LEU A 332 -79.56 100.83 21.38
CA LEU A 332 -79.99 101.73 22.44
C LEU A 332 -79.33 103.11 22.27
N GLN A 333 -78.04 103.17 21.97
CA GLN A 333 -77.35 104.43 21.64
C GLN A 333 -77.94 105.10 20.39
N LYS A 334 -78.25 104.34 19.32
CA LYS A 334 -78.94 104.88 18.13
C LYS A 334 -80.33 105.40 18.46
N LYS A 335 -81.11 104.70 19.29
CA LYS A 335 -82.44 105.14 19.78
C LYS A 335 -82.31 106.41 20.65
N ALA A 336 -81.35 106.44 21.56
CA ALA A 336 -81.05 107.60 22.40
C ALA A 336 -80.60 108.81 21.56
N LYS A 337 -79.73 108.59 20.56
CA LYS A 337 -79.30 109.62 19.61
C LYS A 337 -80.46 110.14 18.76
N LYS A 338 -81.34 109.27 18.25
CA LYS A 338 -82.56 109.68 17.54
C LYS A 338 -83.53 110.44 18.45
N GLN A 339 -83.67 110.06 19.72
CA GLN A 339 -84.48 110.81 20.69
C GLN A 339 -83.85 112.17 21.01
N TYR A 340 -82.52 112.24 21.12
CA TYR A 340 -81.79 113.49 21.31
C TYR A 340 -81.95 114.41 20.10
N GLU A 341 -81.80 113.90 18.88
CA GLU A 341 -82.03 114.64 17.63
C GLU A 341 -83.49 115.11 17.51
N LYS A 342 -84.48 114.29 17.89
CA LYS A 342 -85.89 114.70 17.95
C LYS A 342 -86.12 115.80 18.99
N LYS A 343 -85.52 115.70 20.18
CA LYS A 343 -85.58 116.75 21.22
C LYS A 343 -84.93 118.05 20.74
N GLN A 344 -83.78 117.97 20.08
CA GLN A 344 -83.09 119.14 19.52
C GLN A 344 -83.92 119.81 18.42
N LYS A 345 -84.51 119.03 17.50
CA LYS A 345 -85.42 119.56 16.48
C LYS A 345 -86.67 120.18 17.09
N ALA A 346 -87.29 119.55 18.08
CA ALA A 346 -88.44 120.12 18.79
C ALA A 346 -88.07 121.40 19.57
N LEU A 347 -86.87 121.46 20.16
CA LEU A 347 -86.34 122.65 20.82
C LEU A 347 -86.09 123.78 19.81
N GLU A 348 -85.54 123.47 18.64
CA GLU A 348 -85.29 124.43 17.56
C GLU A 348 -86.60 124.92 16.93
N GLU A 349 -87.59 124.05 16.73
CA GLU A 349 -88.95 124.42 16.30
C GLU A 349 -89.65 125.29 17.34
N ALA A 350 -89.53 124.97 18.64
CA ALA A 350 -90.04 125.81 19.71
C ALA A 350 -89.33 127.17 19.79
N ARG A 351 -88.02 127.22 19.49
CA ARG A 351 -87.27 128.49 19.39
C ARG A 351 -87.74 129.33 18.21
N LYS A 352 -87.90 128.72 17.02
CA LYS A 352 -88.45 129.40 15.83
C LYS A 352 -89.90 129.85 16.03
N LEU A 353 -90.71 129.10 16.77
CA LEU A 353 -92.08 129.51 17.12
C LEU A 353 -92.07 130.70 18.10
N LYS A 354 -91.17 130.70 19.09
CA LYS A 354 -90.97 131.86 19.98
C LYS A 354 -90.46 133.08 19.24
N GLU A 355 -89.48 132.93 18.35
CA GLU A 355 -88.96 134.01 17.50
C GLU A 355 -90.08 134.58 16.60
N LYS A 356 -90.94 133.75 16.01
CA LYS A 356 -92.13 134.21 15.26
C LYS A 356 -93.17 134.93 16.12
N MET A 357 -93.45 134.41 17.32
CA MET A 357 -94.37 135.05 18.27
C MET A 357 -93.82 136.39 18.79
N GLU A 358 -92.49 136.50 18.93
CA GLU A 358 -91.80 137.73 19.32
C GLU A 358 -91.76 138.75 18.17
N GLU A 359 -91.53 138.31 16.93
CA GLU A 359 -91.67 139.15 15.73
C GLU A 359 -93.10 139.67 15.57
N GLU A 360 -94.13 138.86 15.80
CA GLU A 360 -95.53 139.34 15.81
C GLU A 360 -95.80 140.35 16.94
N ARG A 361 -95.22 140.17 18.12
CA ARG A 361 -95.29 141.15 19.22
C ARG A 361 -94.64 142.47 18.85
N LEU A 362 -93.45 142.42 18.24
CA LEU A 362 -92.70 143.60 17.82
C LEU A 362 -93.37 144.33 16.65
N LYS A 363 -94.08 143.61 15.79
CA LYS A 363 -94.89 144.20 14.71
C LYS A 363 -96.10 144.94 15.27
N LYS A 364 -96.77 144.38 16.29
CA LYS A 364 -97.84 145.07 17.02
C LYS A 364 -97.33 146.30 17.80
N GLU A 365 -96.17 146.23 18.45
CA GLU A 365 -95.55 147.39 19.11
C GLU A 365 -95.11 148.48 18.12
N ARG A 366 -94.65 148.13 16.91
CA ARG A 366 -94.35 149.10 15.84
C ARG A 366 -95.59 149.76 15.25
N GLU A 367 -96.70 149.03 15.13
CA GLU A 367 -97.99 149.61 14.73
C GLU A 367 -98.56 150.54 15.83
N GLU A 368 -98.39 150.21 17.11
CA GLU A 368 -98.78 151.07 18.24
C GLU A 368 -97.88 152.31 18.43
N MET A 369 -96.58 152.22 18.10
CA MET A 369 -95.65 153.36 18.12
C MET A 369 -95.88 154.32 16.93
N ALA A 370 -96.18 153.81 15.73
CA ALA A 370 -96.53 154.65 14.58
C ALA A 370 -97.89 155.37 14.75
N ALA A 371 -98.80 154.84 15.57
CA ALA A 371 -100.05 155.50 15.93
C ALA A 371 -99.88 156.58 17.04
N LYS A 372 -98.75 156.62 17.75
CA LYS A 372 -98.46 157.62 18.80
C LYS A 372 -97.65 158.83 18.32
N GLU A 373 -96.85 158.72 17.26
CA GLU A 373 -96.11 159.85 16.67
C GLU A 373 -96.91 160.70 15.67
N ALA A 374 -98.10 160.25 15.24
CA ALA A 374 -99.02 161.05 14.41
C ALA A 374 -99.94 162.00 15.22
N ALA A 375 -99.68 162.18 16.52
CA ALA A 375 -100.51 162.98 17.43
C ALA A 375 -99.75 164.14 18.13
N GLU A 376 -98.50 164.43 17.76
CA GLU A 376 -97.75 165.57 18.30
C GLU A 376 -96.74 166.16 17.29
N GLU A 377 -97.25 166.74 16.20
CA GLU A 377 -96.80 168.01 15.56
C GLU A 377 -97.75 168.45 14.44
#